data_AF-A0AB38SFS0-F1
#
_entry.id   AF-A0AB38SFS0-F1
#
_cell.length_a   1.000
_cell.length_b   1.000
_cell.length_c   1.000
_cell.angle_alpha   90.00
_cell.angle_beta   90.00
_cell.angle_gamma   90.00
#
_symmetry.space_group_name_H-M   'P 1'
#
loop_
_entity.id
_entity.type
_entity.pdbx_description
1 polymer ?
#
loop_
_entity_poly.entity_id
_entity_poly.type
_entity_poly.pdbx_seq_one_letter_code
_entity_poly.pdbx_strand_id
1 'polypeptide(L)'
;MALSERDELEERALPAVLVRRSDLPVPLTHPARSFFGGLPKLPPQLEWPTADVRANETLETVALTFVAQIDLADVPGSGWSPLPKRGTLYFFCSSVFVGERHPACRVLYSAAGGDAYPDRPPPPDLMPLGGTDGDYQVKWLDPNLDFHSKIEFKYPVSFRLFRDFHFRDDAVGGELMVEELCRALGPGEPQGYDLLQFRSAAKYEKDEDWPFNWLLIVCVVRSVLSHIQRDLKLGYYGKPLTDVATVELNRVRAGAIAWLERCRTLTPMDDVDPDTKVSFRSWWLEVVKTYEKMDGQVRTYISEFAADLGNAINHTIRCMATEDVDASEDAPFSYVTNLARQNHWKTPTVDDGRRRHFRTALHQMLGYGSGPQDATEEHLEDMLLLQIQGDLAFFDWHSNVGGVLHFWIDRDALARRDFSKAVATYECD
;
A
#
# COMPACT_ATOMS: atom_id res chain seq x y z
N MET A 1 39.40 -3.05 -28.43
CA MET A 1 38.63 -1.80 -28.19
C MET A 1 38.02 -1.94 -26.81
N ALA A 2 38.02 -0.89 -26.00
CA ALA A 2 37.26 -0.91 -24.75
C ALA A 2 35.77 -1.07 -25.08
N LEU A 3 35.05 -1.87 -24.29
CA LEU A 3 33.59 -1.98 -24.39
C LEU A 3 32.99 -0.60 -24.10
N SER A 4 31.88 -0.26 -24.77
CA SER A 4 31.15 0.94 -24.36
C SER A 4 30.44 0.68 -23.03
N GLU A 5 30.14 1.74 -22.27
CA GLU A 5 29.37 1.62 -21.02
C GLU A 5 28.05 0.85 -21.20
N ARG A 6 27.38 1.06 -22.34
CA ARG A 6 26.19 0.31 -22.71
C ARG A 6 26.48 -1.19 -22.84
N ASP A 7 27.56 -1.55 -23.53
CA ASP A 7 27.94 -2.97 -23.69
C ASP A 7 28.32 -3.60 -22.33
N GLU A 8 29.00 -2.87 -21.45
CA GLU A 8 29.36 -3.35 -20.11
C GLU A 8 28.12 -3.59 -19.24
N LEU A 9 27.13 -2.70 -19.28
CA LEU A 9 25.86 -2.87 -18.58
C LEU A 9 25.04 -4.03 -19.15
N GLU A 10 25.00 -4.19 -20.48
CA GLU A 10 24.32 -5.30 -21.12
C GLU A 10 24.98 -6.66 -20.80
N GLU A 11 26.31 -6.74 -20.74
CA GLU A 11 27.03 -7.97 -20.35
C GLU A 11 26.78 -8.37 -18.89
N ARG A 12 26.57 -7.38 -18.02
CA ARG A 12 26.32 -7.59 -16.58
C ARG A 12 24.83 -7.68 -16.23
N ALA A 13 23.93 -7.56 -17.19
CA ALA A 13 22.50 -7.60 -16.92
C ALA A 13 22.09 -8.94 -16.27
N LEU A 14 21.24 -8.89 -15.25
CA LEU A 14 20.71 -10.08 -14.59
C LEU A 14 19.29 -10.38 -15.06
N PRO A 15 18.92 -11.66 -15.23
CA PRO A 15 17.53 -12.02 -15.43
C PRO A 15 16.73 -11.74 -14.14
N ALA A 16 15.59 -11.08 -14.31
CA ALA A 16 14.71 -10.67 -13.21
C ALA A 16 13.24 -10.89 -13.58
N VAL A 17 12.37 -10.80 -12.59
CA VAL A 17 10.93 -11.02 -12.76
C VAL A 17 10.16 -9.81 -12.25
N LEU A 18 9.47 -9.11 -13.14
CA LEU A 18 8.47 -8.11 -12.77
C LEU A 18 7.27 -8.79 -12.13
N VAL A 19 6.79 -8.21 -11.03
CA VAL A 19 5.59 -8.66 -10.33
C VAL A 19 4.50 -7.61 -10.52
N ARG A 20 3.49 -7.90 -11.33
CA ARG A 20 2.38 -6.96 -11.55
C ARG A 20 1.13 -7.47 -10.86
N ARG A 21 0.61 -6.70 -9.92
CA ARG A 21 -0.67 -6.98 -9.27
C ARG A 21 -1.86 -6.57 -10.15
N SER A 22 -3.06 -7.01 -9.80
CA SER A 22 -4.32 -6.51 -10.37
C SER A 22 -4.56 -5.04 -10.01
N ASP A 23 -5.29 -4.33 -10.86
CA ASP A 23 -5.55 -2.90 -10.71
C ASP A 23 -6.42 -2.60 -9.47
N LEU A 24 -7.40 -3.48 -9.22
CA LEU A 24 -8.26 -3.49 -8.03
C LEU A 24 -8.09 -4.81 -7.26
N PRO A 25 -8.43 -4.84 -5.96
CA PRO A 25 -8.44 -6.08 -5.22
C PRO A 25 -9.58 -6.98 -5.67
N VAL A 26 -9.54 -8.23 -5.22
CA VAL A 26 -10.55 -9.24 -5.50
C VAL A 26 -11.06 -9.86 -4.20
N PRO A 27 -12.25 -10.49 -4.19
CA PRO A 27 -12.73 -11.23 -3.02
C PRO A 27 -11.71 -12.28 -2.54
N LEU A 28 -11.68 -12.57 -1.23
CA LEU A 28 -10.77 -13.57 -0.67
C LEU A 28 -10.91 -14.94 -1.35
N THR A 29 -12.15 -15.30 -1.73
CA THR A 29 -12.51 -16.53 -2.43
C THR A 29 -11.93 -16.65 -3.85
N HIS A 30 -11.37 -15.58 -4.41
CA HIS A 30 -10.79 -15.59 -5.75
C HIS A 30 -9.67 -16.66 -5.88
N PRO A 31 -9.63 -17.42 -7.00
CA PRO A 31 -8.78 -18.61 -7.14
C PRO A 31 -7.28 -18.33 -7.33
N ALA A 32 -6.85 -17.07 -7.28
CA ALA A 32 -5.44 -16.71 -7.45
C ALA A 32 -4.53 -17.49 -6.48
N ARG A 33 -3.42 -18.00 -7.04
CA ARG A 33 -2.38 -18.77 -6.32
C ARG A 33 -1.22 -17.88 -5.85
N SER A 34 -1.01 -16.77 -6.55
CA SER A 34 -0.02 -15.74 -6.24
C SER A 34 -0.72 -14.40 -6.05
N PHE A 35 -0.49 -13.71 -4.93
CA PHE A 35 -1.14 -12.44 -4.59
C PHE A 35 -0.39 -11.67 -3.49
N PHE A 36 -0.62 -10.36 -3.44
CA PHE A 36 -0.26 -9.48 -2.32
C PHE A 36 -1.46 -9.29 -1.39
N GLY A 37 -1.19 -9.12 -0.10
CA GLY A 37 -2.20 -8.90 0.94
C GLY A 37 -3.22 -10.03 1.06
N GLY A 38 -4.36 -9.77 1.70
CA GLY A 38 -5.41 -10.77 1.95
C GLY A 38 -5.03 -11.78 3.02
N LEU A 39 -5.57 -12.99 2.89
CA LEU A 39 -5.26 -14.11 3.80
C LEU A 39 -4.41 -15.15 3.06
N PRO A 40 -3.34 -15.68 3.71
CA PRO A 40 -2.53 -16.72 3.11
C PRO A 40 -3.28 -18.05 3.09
N LYS A 41 -3.03 -18.85 2.05
CA LYS A 41 -3.40 -20.27 2.01
C LYS A 41 -2.30 -21.10 2.67
N LEU A 42 -2.07 -20.80 3.95
CA LEU A 42 -0.92 -21.30 4.73
C LEU A 42 -1.17 -22.74 5.21
N PRO A 43 -0.24 -23.69 4.98
CA PRO A 43 -0.34 -25.06 5.48
C PRO A 43 -0.51 -25.09 7.00
N PRO A 44 -1.31 -26.02 7.55
CA PRO A 44 -1.58 -26.09 8.99
C PRO A 44 -0.33 -26.36 9.84
N GLN A 45 0.68 -27.05 9.26
CA GLN A 45 1.95 -27.35 9.93
C GLN A 45 2.92 -26.17 10.01
N LEU A 46 2.69 -25.10 9.24
CA LEU A 46 3.48 -23.88 9.35
C LEU A 46 2.80 -22.97 10.36
N GLU A 47 3.54 -22.47 11.35
CA GLU A 47 2.99 -21.50 12.30
C GLU A 47 2.90 -20.12 11.65
N TRP A 48 1.93 -19.31 12.11
CA TRP A 48 1.89 -17.91 11.72
C TRP A 48 3.08 -17.19 12.38
N PRO A 49 3.94 -16.51 11.61
CA PRO A 49 5.12 -15.86 12.18
C PRO A 49 4.81 -14.80 13.23
N THR A 50 5.55 -14.83 14.34
CA THR A 50 5.55 -13.77 15.35
C THR A 50 6.93 -13.14 15.47
N ALA A 51 6.98 -11.89 15.94
CA ALA A 51 8.22 -11.22 16.30
C ALA A 51 7.98 -10.17 17.38
N ASP A 52 9.06 -9.79 18.07
CA ASP A 52 9.07 -8.63 18.94
C ASP A 52 9.18 -7.37 18.07
N VAL A 53 8.17 -6.51 18.10
CA VAL A 53 8.12 -5.24 17.35
C VAL A 53 8.04 -4.07 18.33
N ARG A 54 8.61 -2.92 17.96
CA ARG A 54 8.53 -1.70 18.77
C ARG A 54 7.36 -0.82 18.33
N ALA A 55 6.18 -1.14 18.84
CA ALA A 55 4.97 -0.32 18.70
C ALA A 55 4.97 0.77 19.79
N ASN A 56 4.93 2.06 19.42
CA ASN A 56 4.87 3.20 20.34
C ASN A 56 5.90 3.19 21.51
N GLU A 57 7.18 2.95 21.20
CA GLU A 57 8.31 2.86 22.16
C GLU A 57 8.34 1.61 23.07
N THR A 58 7.25 0.86 23.19
CA THR A 58 7.17 -0.42 23.91
C THR A 58 7.47 -1.61 22.99
N LEU A 59 8.17 -2.61 23.52
CA LEU A 59 8.43 -3.85 22.79
C LEU A 59 7.30 -4.85 23.08
N GLU A 60 6.65 -5.35 22.04
CA GLU A 60 5.56 -6.32 22.14
C GLU A 60 5.76 -7.47 21.14
N THR A 61 5.50 -8.71 21.58
CA THR A 61 5.47 -9.86 20.66
C THR A 61 4.12 -9.89 19.96
N VAL A 62 4.12 -9.75 18.64
CA VAL A 62 2.89 -9.73 17.82
C VAL A 62 2.99 -10.72 16.66
N ALA A 63 1.84 -11.15 16.15
CA ALA A 63 1.78 -11.84 14.86
C ALA A 63 2.05 -10.85 13.72
N LEU A 64 2.95 -11.22 12.81
CA LEU A 64 3.40 -10.39 11.70
C LEU A 64 2.32 -10.24 10.63
N THR A 65 2.32 -9.09 9.95
CA THR A 65 1.46 -8.83 8.79
C THR A 65 1.83 -9.76 7.64
N PHE A 66 0.82 -10.37 7.03
CA PHE A 66 0.98 -11.15 5.81
C PHE A 66 1.12 -10.21 4.60
N VAL A 67 2.24 -10.33 3.88
CA VAL A 67 2.60 -9.43 2.78
C VAL A 67 2.24 -10.04 1.43
N ALA A 68 2.65 -11.29 1.19
CA ALA A 68 2.50 -11.91 -0.12
C ALA A 68 2.52 -13.44 -0.05
N GLN A 69 1.81 -14.06 -0.98
CA GLN A 69 1.95 -15.48 -1.31
C GLN A 69 2.34 -15.58 -2.78
N ILE A 70 3.38 -16.36 -3.09
CA ILE A 70 3.88 -16.55 -4.45
C ILE A 70 4.00 -18.04 -4.73
N ASP A 71 3.19 -18.54 -5.67
CA ASP A 71 3.33 -19.89 -6.19
C ASP A 71 4.44 -19.92 -7.25
N LEU A 72 5.50 -20.67 -6.97
CA LEU A 72 6.69 -20.74 -7.82
C LEU A 72 6.41 -21.43 -9.17
N ALA A 73 5.26 -22.10 -9.34
CA ALA A 73 4.84 -22.57 -10.65
C ALA A 73 4.39 -21.44 -11.59
N ASP A 74 4.01 -20.28 -11.04
CA ASP A 74 3.57 -19.11 -11.82
C ASP A 74 4.78 -18.21 -12.20
N VAL A 75 5.91 -18.35 -11.49
CA VAL A 75 7.09 -17.51 -11.68
C VAL A 75 7.92 -17.98 -12.90
N PRO A 76 8.15 -17.13 -13.92
CA PRO A 76 8.98 -17.47 -15.05
C PRO A 76 10.43 -17.62 -14.59
N GLY A 77 11.08 -18.71 -14.98
CA GLY A 77 12.39 -19.02 -14.41
C GLY A 77 12.98 -20.38 -14.75
N SER A 78 12.21 -21.24 -15.42
CA SER A 78 12.60 -22.62 -15.67
C SER A 78 13.93 -22.68 -16.43
N GLY A 79 14.97 -23.19 -15.74
CA GLY A 79 16.29 -23.42 -16.32
C GLY A 79 17.38 -22.41 -15.93
N TRP A 80 17.02 -21.27 -15.34
CA TRP A 80 18.01 -20.25 -14.92
C TRP A 80 17.80 -19.73 -13.50
N SER A 81 16.56 -19.72 -13.00
CA SER A 81 16.25 -19.21 -11.66
C SER A 81 16.79 -20.17 -10.59
N PRO A 82 17.42 -19.64 -9.52
CA PRO A 82 17.85 -20.44 -8.37
C PRO A 82 16.69 -20.83 -7.44
N LEU A 83 15.49 -20.29 -7.66
CA LEU A 83 14.31 -20.62 -6.86
C LEU A 83 13.86 -22.08 -7.09
N PRO A 84 13.20 -22.71 -6.10
CA PRO A 84 12.52 -23.99 -6.32
C PRO A 84 11.55 -23.90 -7.51
N LYS A 85 11.51 -24.93 -8.36
CA LYS A 85 10.62 -24.95 -9.54
C LYS A 85 9.12 -24.99 -9.22
N ARG A 86 8.78 -25.39 -7.99
CA ARG A 86 7.40 -25.57 -7.49
C ARG A 86 7.38 -25.32 -5.99
N GLY A 87 6.17 -25.14 -5.49
CA GLY A 87 5.91 -24.81 -4.09
C GLY A 87 5.50 -23.35 -3.95
N THR A 88 5.24 -22.94 -2.72
CA THR A 88 4.74 -21.60 -2.42
C THR A 88 5.62 -20.92 -1.38
N LEU A 89 5.97 -19.68 -1.67
CA LEU A 89 6.60 -18.77 -0.72
C LEU A 89 5.53 -17.91 -0.04
N TYR A 90 5.68 -17.70 1.26
CA TYR A 90 4.83 -16.84 2.06
C TYR A 90 5.71 -15.80 2.73
N PHE A 91 5.37 -14.52 2.56
CA PHE A 91 6.13 -13.38 3.07
C PHE A 91 5.35 -12.73 4.21
N PHE A 92 6.02 -12.56 5.34
CA PHE A 92 5.49 -11.87 6.51
C PHE A 92 6.48 -10.80 6.95
N CYS A 93 5.97 -9.65 7.36
CA CYS A 93 6.79 -8.54 7.83
C CYS A 93 6.07 -7.75 8.92
N SER A 94 6.85 -7.06 9.76
CA SER A 94 6.33 -5.95 10.55
C SER A 94 5.79 -4.90 9.57
N SER A 95 4.59 -4.39 9.81
CA SER A 95 4.06 -3.21 9.12
C SER A 95 4.35 -1.90 9.87
N VAL A 96 5.05 -1.97 11.00
CA VAL A 96 5.52 -0.79 11.74
C VAL A 96 6.96 -0.53 11.31
N PHE A 97 7.15 0.46 10.45
CA PHE A 97 8.46 0.78 9.84
C PHE A 97 9.21 1.94 10.49
N VAL A 98 8.61 2.64 11.46
CA VAL A 98 9.17 3.87 12.02
C VAL A 98 10.55 3.64 12.64
N GLY A 99 11.58 4.20 12.00
CA GLY A 99 12.96 4.07 12.44
C GLY A 99 13.57 2.68 12.23
N GLU A 100 12.88 1.77 11.52
CA GLU A 100 13.35 0.41 11.25
C GLU A 100 13.91 0.30 9.83
N ARG A 101 15.25 0.23 9.71
CA ARG A 101 15.91 -0.13 8.45
C ARG A 101 15.73 -1.60 8.09
N HIS A 102 15.58 -2.45 9.11
CA HIS A 102 15.52 -3.91 8.99
C HIS A 102 14.27 -4.43 9.71
N PRO A 103 13.06 -4.28 9.13
CA PRO A 103 11.84 -4.69 9.80
C PRO A 103 11.85 -6.20 10.05
N ALA A 104 11.27 -6.61 11.18
CA ALA A 104 11.16 -8.02 11.52
C ALA A 104 10.36 -8.77 10.44
N CYS A 105 10.95 -9.80 9.84
CA CYS A 105 10.33 -10.54 8.74
C CYS A 105 10.46 -12.05 8.88
N ARG A 106 9.61 -12.80 8.19
CA ARG A 106 9.77 -14.24 7.97
C ARG A 106 9.33 -14.60 6.55
N VAL A 107 10.14 -15.42 5.89
CA VAL A 107 9.76 -16.09 4.64
C VAL A 107 9.61 -17.57 4.90
N LEU A 108 8.45 -18.12 4.56
CA LEU A 108 8.14 -19.54 4.71
C LEU A 108 8.05 -20.19 3.33
N TYR A 109 8.41 -21.46 3.26
CA TYR A 109 8.30 -22.27 2.04
C TYR A 109 7.49 -23.54 2.30
N SER A 110 6.55 -23.82 1.39
CA SER A 110 5.83 -25.07 1.30
C SER A 110 6.09 -25.73 -0.04
N ALA A 111 6.26 -27.05 -0.07
CA ALA A 111 6.34 -27.79 -1.33
C ALA A 111 4.99 -27.91 -2.06
N ALA A 112 3.88 -27.62 -1.37
CA ALA A 112 2.54 -27.61 -1.94
C ALA A 112 2.31 -26.35 -2.80
N GLY A 113 1.36 -26.41 -3.73
CA GLY A 113 0.92 -25.25 -4.50
C GLY A 113 0.10 -24.28 -3.66
N GLY A 114 -0.03 -23.04 -4.16
CA GLY A 114 -0.66 -21.92 -3.48
C GLY A 114 -2.18 -22.03 -3.36
N ASP A 115 -2.79 -23.05 -3.97
CA ASP A 115 -4.20 -23.42 -3.87
C ASP A 115 -4.45 -24.68 -3.04
N ALA A 116 -3.40 -25.30 -2.47
CA ALA A 116 -3.50 -26.57 -1.78
C ALA A 116 -4.25 -26.50 -0.44
N TYR A 117 -4.39 -25.31 0.14
CA TYR A 117 -4.99 -25.08 1.45
C TYR A 117 -6.05 -23.97 1.38
N PRO A 118 -7.04 -23.97 2.30
CA PRO A 118 -7.97 -22.85 2.42
C PRO A 118 -7.26 -21.62 2.98
N ASP A 119 -7.91 -20.45 2.86
CA ASP A 119 -7.45 -19.22 3.48
C ASP A 119 -7.37 -19.41 5.01
N ARG A 120 -6.26 -18.98 5.61
CA ARG A 120 -6.03 -19.07 7.06
C ARG A 120 -6.48 -17.77 7.73
N PRO A 121 -7.38 -17.81 8.73
CA PRO A 121 -7.77 -16.62 9.47
C PRO A 121 -6.57 -16.03 10.22
N PRO A 122 -6.56 -14.70 10.44
CA PRO A 122 -5.51 -14.05 11.20
C PRO A 122 -5.51 -14.55 12.66
N PRO A 123 -4.34 -14.58 13.32
CA PRO A 123 -4.29 -14.72 14.77
C PRO A 123 -4.98 -13.54 15.49
N PRO A 124 -5.53 -13.73 16.71
CA PRO A 124 -6.14 -12.65 17.49
C PRO A 124 -5.17 -11.51 17.85
N ASP A 125 -3.87 -11.84 17.96
CA ASP A 125 -2.74 -10.96 18.25
C ASP A 125 -2.04 -10.44 16.97
N LEU A 126 -2.72 -10.49 15.81
CA LEU A 126 -2.25 -9.84 14.59
C LEU A 126 -2.10 -8.33 14.83
N MET A 127 -0.90 -7.83 14.51
CA MET A 127 -0.63 -6.40 14.58
C MET A 127 -1.55 -5.61 13.64
N PRO A 128 -1.96 -4.38 14.01
CA PRO A 128 -2.62 -3.48 13.08
C PRO A 128 -1.69 -3.18 11.89
N LEU A 129 -2.26 -2.84 10.74
CA LEU A 129 -1.46 -2.37 9.60
C LEU A 129 -0.86 -1.00 9.94
N GLY A 130 0.46 -0.90 10.04
CA GLY A 130 1.14 0.38 10.32
C GLY A 130 1.33 1.25 9.07
N GLY A 131 1.14 2.57 9.19
CA GLY A 131 1.55 3.53 8.17
C GLY A 131 3.00 4.00 8.36
N THR A 132 3.45 4.96 7.53
CA THR A 132 4.81 5.56 7.64
C THR A 132 5.10 6.21 8.99
N ASP A 133 4.05 6.60 9.73
CA ASP A 133 4.12 7.26 11.03
C ASP A 133 3.88 6.27 12.20
N GLY A 134 3.87 4.95 11.97
CA GLY A 134 3.70 3.91 13.01
C GLY A 134 2.29 3.32 13.03
N ASP A 135 1.83 2.84 14.21
CA ASP A 135 0.55 2.12 14.47
C ASP A 135 -0.76 2.86 14.10
N TYR A 136 -0.68 3.86 13.24
CA TYR A 136 -1.84 4.52 12.69
C TYR A 136 -2.07 3.97 11.29
N GLN A 137 -3.02 3.05 11.23
CA GLN A 137 -3.91 2.94 10.08
C GLN A 137 -4.41 4.33 9.66
N VAL A 138 -5.12 4.38 8.54
CA VAL A 138 -6.06 5.47 8.32
C VAL A 138 -6.88 5.67 9.60
N LYS A 139 -6.65 6.79 10.33
CA LYS A 139 -6.88 6.98 11.78
C LYS A 139 -8.32 6.80 12.26
N TRP A 140 -9.21 6.46 11.34
CA TRP A 140 -10.64 6.40 11.47
C TRP A 140 -11.23 5.03 11.14
N LEU A 141 -10.41 4.05 10.75
CA LEU A 141 -10.82 2.64 10.76
C LEU A 141 -10.84 2.12 12.20
N ASP A 142 -11.88 1.36 12.53
CA ASP A 142 -12.03 0.69 13.82
C ASP A 142 -11.53 -0.76 13.71
N PRO A 143 -10.46 -1.12 14.45
CA PRO A 143 -9.85 -2.44 14.37
C PRO A 143 -10.73 -3.61 14.82
N ASN A 144 -11.88 -3.33 15.43
CA ASN A 144 -12.84 -4.33 15.86
C ASN A 144 -14.02 -4.49 14.91
N LEU A 145 -14.25 -3.50 14.04
CA LEU A 145 -15.42 -3.47 13.15
C LEU A 145 -15.01 -3.62 11.69
N ASP A 146 -13.91 -3.00 11.28
CA ASP A 146 -13.52 -2.92 9.88
C ASP A 146 -12.50 -4.02 9.60
N PHE A 147 -12.85 -5.01 8.79
CA PHE A 147 -11.97 -6.16 8.51
C PHE A 147 -10.59 -5.75 7.95
N HIS A 148 -10.58 -4.75 7.06
CA HIS A 148 -9.36 -4.22 6.44
C HIS A 148 -8.53 -3.33 7.37
N SER A 149 -8.87 -3.29 8.66
CA SER A 149 -8.06 -2.66 9.70
C SER A 149 -6.81 -3.46 10.13
N LYS A 150 -6.79 -4.76 9.82
CA LYS A 150 -5.69 -5.66 10.19
C LYS A 150 -5.21 -6.50 9.03
N ILE A 151 -6.04 -6.64 8.01
CA ILE A 151 -5.80 -7.51 6.86
C ILE A 151 -5.84 -6.66 5.60
N GLU A 152 -4.76 -6.71 4.84
CA GLU A 152 -4.71 -6.02 3.56
C GLU A 152 -5.70 -6.63 2.56
N PHE A 153 -6.12 -5.88 1.56
CA PHE A 153 -6.90 -6.41 0.44
C PHE A 153 -6.09 -7.46 -0.36
N LYS A 154 -6.79 -8.39 -1.01
CA LYS A 154 -6.15 -9.43 -1.85
C LYS A 154 -5.96 -8.92 -3.28
N TYR A 155 -4.71 -8.84 -3.73
CA TYR A 155 -4.36 -8.42 -5.07
C TYR A 155 -3.62 -9.55 -5.82
N PRO A 156 -4.30 -10.30 -6.71
CA PRO A 156 -3.66 -11.27 -7.60
C PRO A 156 -2.45 -10.68 -8.31
N VAL A 157 -1.37 -11.43 -8.40
CA VAL A 157 -0.18 -11.00 -9.14
C VAL A 157 0.10 -11.88 -10.35
N SER A 158 0.75 -11.26 -11.34
CA SER A 158 1.21 -11.85 -12.57
C SER A 158 2.69 -11.54 -12.77
N PHE A 159 3.37 -12.37 -13.54
CA PHE A 159 4.83 -12.31 -13.65
C PHE A 159 5.28 -12.10 -15.08
N ARG A 160 6.31 -11.27 -15.28
CA ARG A 160 6.97 -11.06 -16.57
C ARG A 160 8.48 -11.11 -16.42
N LEU A 161 9.14 -11.85 -17.30
CA LEU A 161 10.60 -11.83 -17.38
C LEU A 161 11.06 -10.48 -17.93
N PHE A 162 12.13 -9.94 -17.35
CA PHE A 162 12.86 -8.81 -17.89
C PHE A 162 14.34 -8.91 -17.50
N ARG A 163 15.16 -7.98 -17.99
CA ARG A 163 16.56 -7.84 -17.58
C ARG A 163 16.70 -6.66 -16.64
N ASP A 164 17.36 -6.88 -15.52
CA ASP A 164 17.70 -5.83 -14.57
C ASP A 164 19.17 -5.43 -14.72
N PHE A 165 19.45 -4.14 -14.52
CA PHE A 165 20.74 -3.53 -14.77
C PHE A 165 21.22 -2.82 -13.51
N HIS A 166 22.49 -3.02 -13.16
CA HIS A 166 23.08 -2.35 -12.00
C HIS A 166 23.68 -1.00 -12.41
N PHE A 167 22.97 0.10 -12.10
CA PHE A 167 23.41 1.47 -12.35
C PHE A 167 22.90 2.41 -11.25
N ARG A 168 23.60 3.54 -11.03
CA ARG A 168 23.22 4.57 -10.06
C ARG A 168 23.13 5.92 -10.76
N ASP A 169 21.91 6.39 -10.99
CA ASP A 169 21.61 7.71 -11.58
C ASP A 169 22.38 8.05 -12.87
N ASP A 170 22.51 7.05 -13.74
CA ASP A 170 23.20 7.17 -15.03
C ASP A 170 22.21 7.20 -16.22
N ALA A 171 22.56 7.95 -17.27
CA ALA A 171 21.73 8.11 -18.46
C ALA A 171 21.64 6.83 -19.29
N VAL A 172 22.74 6.10 -19.47
CA VAL A 172 22.80 4.87 -20.28
C VAL A 172 22.04 3.75 -19.60
N GLY A 173 22.28 3.54 -18.31
CA GLY A 173 21.57 2.55 -17.51
C GLY A 173 20.06 2.80 -17.46
N GLY A 174 19.66 4.05 -17.22
CA GLY A 174 18.24 4.40 -17.24
C GLY A 174 17.59 4.29 -18.63
N GLU A 175 18.34 4.49 -19.72
CA GLU A 175 17.86 4.23 -21.09
C GLU A 175 17.62 2.76 -21.34
N LEU A 176 18.60 1.91 -21.01
CA LEU A 176 18.49 0.46 -21.10
C LEU A 176 17.28 -0.06 -20.31
N MET A 177 17.11 0.43 -19.08
CA MET A 177 16.00 0.02 -18.24
C MET A 177 14.64 0.46 -18.82
N VAL A 178 14.53 1.69 -19.33
CA VAL A 178 13.29 2.13 -20.01
C VAL A 178 13.00 1.31 -21.26
N GLU A 179 14.01 1.00 -22.09
CA GLU A 179 13.84 0.15 -23.27
C GLU A 179 13.34 -1.26 -22.88
N GLU A 180 13.90 -1.84 -21.82
CA GLU A 180 13.51 -3.15 -21.31
C GLU A 180 12.09 -3.15 -20.72
N LEU A 181 11.72 -2.12 -19.95
CA LEU A 181 10.37 -1.97 -19.41
C LEU A 181 9.34 -1.72 -20.50
N CYS A 182 9.66 -0.90 -21.51
CA CYS A 182 8.80 -0.73 -22.68
C CYS A 182 8.56 -2.05 -23.41
N ARG A 183 9.58 -2.92 -23.48
CA ARG A 183 9.46 -4.26 -24.08
C ARG A 183 8.58 -5.18 -23.24
N ALA A 184 8.75 -5.16 -21.91
CA ALA A 184 8.05 -6.07 -21.00
C ALA A 184 6.59 -5.65 -20.70
N LEU A 185 6.32 -4.34 -20.63
CA LEU A 185 5.07 -3.77 -20.13
C LEU A 185 4.34 -2.88 -21.14
N GLY A 186 4.95 -2.58 -22.28
CA GLY A 186 4.43 -1.60 -23.25
C GLY A 186 4.89 -0.16 -22.95
N PRO A 187 4.67 0.77 -23.89
CA PRO A 187 5.22 2.13 -23.78
C PRO A 187 4.48 3.00 -22.76
N GLY A 188 5.25 3.86 -22.07
CA GLY A 188 4.81 5.10 -21.45
C GLY A 188 4.24 5.02 -20.03
N GLU A 189 4.50 6.07 -19.26
CA GLU A 189 3.75 6.41 -18.05
C GLU A 189 2.36 6.95 -18.43
N PRO A 190 1.31 6.64 -17.66
CA PRO A 190 -0.01 7.20 -17.91
C PRO A 190 0.02 8.74 -17.87
N GLN A 191 -0.61 9.39 -18.84
CA GLN A 191 -0.73 10.86 -18.83
C GLN A 191 -1.58 11.31 -17.64
N GLY A 192 -0.94 12.01 -16.69
CA GLY A 192 -1.60 12.77 -15.62
C GLY A 192 -1.33 12.22 -14.21
N TYR A 193 -0.87 13.11 -13.32
CA TYR A 193 -0.80 12.89 -11.88
C TYR A 193 -2.07 13.46 -11.24
N ASP A 194 -2.99 12.60 -10.86
CA ASP A 194 -4.05 12.98 -9.92
C ASP A 194 -3.93 12.11 -8.68
N LEU A 195 -2.98 12.47 -7.83
CA LEU A 195 -2.82 11.82 -6.53
C LEU A 195 -3.89 12.44 -5.62
N LEU A 196 -4.91 11.65 -5.29
CA LEU A 196 -6.12 12.10 -4.60
C LEU A 196 -5.84 12.88 -3.31
N GLN A 197 -4.78 12.52 -2.59
CA GLN A 197 -4.34 13.22 -1.37
C GLN A 197 -3.92 14.69 -1.59
N PHE A 198 -3.67 15.10 -2.84
CA PHE A 198 -3.33 16.48 -3.22
C PHE A 198 -4.52 17.24 -3.83
N ARG A 199 -5.73 16.65 -3.80
CA ARG A 199 -6.94 17.37 -4.16
C ARG A 199 -7.30 18.35 -3.04
N SER A 200 -7.68 19.57 -3.40
CA SER A 200 -8.26 20.52 -2.46
C SER A 200 -9.73 20.18 -2.20
N ALA A 201 -10.28 20.64 -1.08
CA ALA A 201 -11.70 20.43 -0.75
C ALA A 201 -12.66 20.88 -1.87
N ALA A 202 -12.33 21.98 -2.57
CA ALA A 202 -13.11 22.48 -3.71
C ALA A 202 -13.23 21.49 -4.87
N LYS A 203 -12.27 20.56 -5.03
CA LYS A 203 -12.33 19.51 -6.06
C LYS A 203 -13.35 18.41 -5.73
N TYR A 204 -13.87 18.35 -4.51
CA TYR A 204 -14.85 17.36 -4.06
C TYR A 204 -16.29 17.87 -4.02
N GLU A 205 -16.56 19.09 -4.53
CA GLU A 205 -17.90 19.68 -4.50
C GLU A 205 -18.91 18.94 -5.40
N LYS A 206 -18.43 18.14 -6.35
CA LYS A 206 -19.27 17.42 -7.30
C LYS A 206 -19.58 15.99 -6.85
N ASP A 207 -20.80 15.54 -7.12
CA ASP A 207 -21.26 14.19 -6.78
C ASP A 207 -20.56 13.09 -7.57
N GLU A 208 -20.11 13.39 -8.79
CA GLU A 208 -19.49 12.43 -9.72
C GLU A 208 -18.19 11.80 -9.17
N ASP A 209 -17.64 12.38 -8.10
CA ASP A 209 -16.40 11.93 -7.47
C ASP A 209 -16.61 11.04 -6.23
N TRP A 210 -17.85 10.73 -5.83
CA TRP A 210 -18.16 10.01 -4.58
C TRP A 210 -18.92 8.70 -4.85
N PRO A 211 -18.40 7.52 -4.47
CA PRO A 211 -19.13 6.25 -4.51
C PRO A 211 -20.12 6.19 -3.32
N PHE A 212 -21.11 7.07 -3.31
CA PHE A 212 -22.00 7.28 -2.16
C PHE A 212 -22.76 6.02 -1.75
N ASN A 213 -22.22 5.33 -0.75
CA ASN A 213 -22.85 4.32 0.07
C ASN A 213 -22.69 4.70 1.56
N TRP A 214 -23.30 3.93 2.45
CA TRP A 214 -23.23 4.20 3.88
C TRP A 214 -21.83 3.96 4.48
N LEU A 215 -21.01 3.11 3.87
CA LEU A 215 -19.61 2.89 4.25
C LEU A 215 -18.80 4.18 4.10
N LEU A 216 -18.88 4.85 2.95
CA LEU A 216 -18.19 6.11 2.71
C LEU A 216 -18.56 7.16 3.78
N ILE A 217 -19.85 7.28 4.08
CA ILE A 217 -20.35 8.21 5.10
C ILE A 217 -19.73 7.89 6.47
N VAL A 218 -19.76 6.62 6.89
CA VAL A 218 -19.18 6.18 8.17
C VAL A 218 -17.70 6.52 8.25
N CYS A 219 -16.92 6.18 7.21
CA CYS A 219 -15.48 6.44 7.14
C CYS A 219 -15.15 7.94 7.27
N VAL A 220 -15.83 8.78 6.49
CA VAL A 220 -15.63 10.25 6.51
C VAL A 220 -16.03 10.84 7.87
N VAL A 221 -17.11 10.36 8.48
CA VAL A 221 -17.55 10.84 9.79
C VAL A 221 -16.56 10.44 10.90
N ARG A 222 -16.05 9.20 10.86
CA ARG A 222 -15.02 8.73 11.80
C ARG A 222 -13.72 9.54 11.64
N SER A 223 -13.33 9.90 10.40
CA SER A 223 -12.20 10.82 10.13
C SER A 223 -12.38 12.15 10.86
N VAL A 224 -13.53 12.80 10.63
CA VAL A 224 -13.84 14.09 11.27
C VAL A 224 -13.80 13.99 12.78
N LEU A 225 -14.36 12.93 13.37
CA LEU A 225 -14.31 12.69 14.81
C LEU A 225 -12.89 12.50 15.34
N SER A 226 -12.03 11.78 14.60
CA SER A 226 -10.63 11.57 14.97
C SER A 226 -9.87 12.90 15.07
N HIS A 227 -10.05 13.79 14.08
CA HIS A 227 -9.47 15.14 14.11
C HIS A 227 -9.99 15.98 15.28
N ILE A 228 -11.30 15.99 15.53
CA ILE A 228 -11.90 16.74 16.64
C ILE A 228 -11.36 16.26 17.99
N GLN A 229 -11.27 14.95 18.19
CA GLN A 229 -10.71 14.37 19.41
C GLN A 229 -9.25 14.78 19.63
N ARG A 230 -8.44 14.73 18.55
CA ARG A 230 -7.05 15.18 18.57
C ARG A 230 -6.93 16.65 18.96
N ASP A 231 -7.70 17.53 18.31
CA ASP A 231 -7.63 18.98 18.54
C ASP A 231 -8.10 19.36 19.95
N LEU A 232 -9.21 18.77 20.43
CA LEU A 232 -9.70 18.96 21.79
C LEU A 232 -8.68 18.54 22.86
N LYS A 233 -7.86 17.51 22.59
CA LYS A 233 -6.83 17.03 23.53
C LYS A 233 -5.57 17.88 23.52
N LEU A 234 -5.10 18.30 22.34
CA LEU A 234 -3.74 18.81 22.18
C LEU A 234 -3.63 20.32 22.00
N GLY A 235 -4.71 21.02 21.61
CA GLY A 235 -4.68 22.45 21.26
C GLY A 235 -3.63 22.80 20.19
N TYR A 236 -3.40 24.09 19.93
CA TYR A 236 -2.43 24.54 18.91
C TYR A 236 -1.03 24.76 19.49
N TYR A 237 -0.09 23.86 19.20
CA TYR A 237 1.34 23.97 19.59
C TYR A 237 1.57 24.46 21.04
N GLY A 238 0.92 23.80 22.01
CA GLY A 238 1.06 24.13 23.44
C GLY A 238 0.25 25.34 23.90
N LYS A 239 -0.54 25.97 23.02
CA LYS A 239 -1.53 26.97 23.38
C LYS A 239 -2.88 26.31 23.67
N PRO A 240 -3.59 26.74 24.72
CA PRO A 240 -4.94 26.28 24.97
C PRO A 240 -5.87 26.70 23.83
N LEU A 241 -6.89 25.88 23.56
CA LEU A 241 -7.97 26.22 22.65
C LEU A 241 -8.71 27.48 23.13
N THR A 242 -9.20 28.28 22.19
CA THR A 242 -10.10 29.38 22.51
C THR A 242 -11.49 28.84 22.85
N ASP A 243 -12.28 29.59 23.63
CA ASP A 243 -13.67 29.23 23.93
C ASP A 243 -14.50 29.09 22.64
N VAL A 244 -14.25 29.97 21.67
CA VAL A 244 -14.90 29.95 20.35
C VAL A 244 -14.57 28.66 19.60
N ALA A 245 -13.29 28.30 19.50
CA ALA A 245 -12.88 27.05 18.85
C ALA A 245 -13.45 25.82 19.58
N THR A 246 -13.50 25.85 20.91
CA THR A 246 -14.08 24.77 21.73
C THR A 246 -15.58 24.59 21.44
N VAL A 247 -16.34 25.68 21.36
CA VAL A 247 -17.77 25.64 21.01
C VAL A 247 -17.98 25.09 19.60
N GLU A 248 -17.19 25.56 18.62
CA GLU A 248 -17.29 25.09 17.24
C GLU A 248 -16.92 23.61 17.11
N LEU A 249 -15.82 23.15 17.72
CA LEU A 249 -15.44 21.74 17.72
C LEU A 249 -16.54 20.85 18.33
N ASN A 250 -17.18 21.28 19.42
CA ASN A 250 -18.28 20.54 20.02
C ASN A 250 -19.54 20.53 19.13
N ARG A 251 -19.83 21.63 18.41
CA ARG A 251 -20.92 21.68 17.42
C ARG A 251 -20.67 20.70 16.27
N VAL A 252 -19.46 20.70 15.70
CA VAL A 252 -19.08 19.76 14.64
C VAL A 252 -19.14 18.32 15.15
N ARG A 253 -18.65 18.06 16.38
CA ARG A 253 -18.72 16.75 17.04
C ARG A 253 -20.14 16.23 17.15
N ALA A 254 -21.08 17.07 17.60
CA ALA A 254 -22.48 16.68 17.72
C ALA A 254 -23.09 16.29 16.36
N GLY A 255 -22.79 17.05 15.31
CA GLY A 255 -23.22 16.72 13.94
C GLY A 255 -22.62 15.41 13.44
N ALA A 256 -21.33 15.18 13.69
CA ALA A 256 -20.67 13.92 13.33
C ALA A 256 -21.28 12.72 14.08
N ILE A 257 -21.53 12.84 15.38
CA ILE A 257 -22.20 11.79 16.17
C ILE A 257 -23.59 11.50 15.61
N ALA A 258 -24.37 12.53 15.25
CA ALA A 258 -25.70 12.32 14.67
C ALA A 258 -25.65 11.53 13.34
N TRP A 259 -24.64 11.76 12.50
CA TRP A 259 -24.42 10.95 11.31
C TRP A 259 -24.07 9.50 11.64
N LEU A 260 -23.15 9.25 12.59
CA LEU A 260 -22.84 7.88 13.01
C LEU A 260 -24.07 7.14 13.56
N GLU A 261 -24.88 7.81 14.39
CA GLU A 261 -26.11 7.24 14.93
C GLU A 261 -27.07 6.83 13.81
N ARG A 262 -27.22 7.68 12.79
CA ARG A 262 -28.03 7.37 11.61
C ARG A 262 -27.52 6.14 10.86
N CYS A 263 -26.20 5.97 10.76
CA CYS A 263 -25.59 4.83 10.06
C CYS A 263 -25.74 3.49 10.79
N ARG A 264 -26.01 3.45 12.10
CA ARG A 264 -25.96 2.21 12.91
C ARG A 264 -26.86 1.08 12.43
N THR A 265 -28.00 1.41 11.82
CA THR A 265 -29.00 0.42 11.40
C THR A 265 -29.00 0.19 9.90
N LEU A 266 -28.02 0.73 9.18
CA LEU A 266 -27.96 0.71 7.72
C LEU A 266 -26.88 -0.26 7.26
N THR A 267 -27.11 -0.89 6.12
CA THR A 267 -26.11 -1.77 5.50
C THR A 267 -25.02 -0.90 4.87
N PRO A 268 -23.72 -1.13 5.14
CA PRO A 268 -22.65 -0.27 4.65
C PRO A 268 -22.64 -0.05 3.13
N MET A 269 -22.93 -1.08 2.33
CA MET A 269 -22.92 -0.97 0.86
C MET A 269 -24.25 -0.57 0.22
N ASP A 270 -25.31 -0.35 1.00
CA ASP A 270 -26.57 0.13 0.44
C ASP A 270 -26.43 1.56 -0.11
N ASP A 271 -27.17 1.83 -1.18
CA ASP A 271 -27.29 3.16 -1.76
C ASP A 271 -27.81 4.19 -0.75
N VAL A 272 -27.33 5.42 -0.92
CA VAL A 272 -27.82 6.58 -0.18
C VAL A 272 -28.86 7.32 -1.04
N ASP A 273 -29.96 7.78 -0.46
CA ASP A 273 -30.96 8.55 -1.21
C ASP A 273 -30.40 9.94 -1.62
N PRO A 274 -30.89 10.55 -2.73
CA PRO A 274 -30.35 11.80 -3.24
C PRO A 274 -30.33 12.97 -2.23
N ASP A 275 -31.39 13.11 -1.42
CA ASP A 275 -31.50 14.19 -0.44
C ASP A 275 -30.44 14.02 0.67
N THR A 276 -30.20 12.78 1.08
CA THR A 276 -29.16 12.44 2.04
C THR A 276 -27.76 12.67 1.46
N LYS A 277 -27.50 12.34 0.19
CA LYS A 277 -26.22 12.64 -0.48
C LYS A 277 -25.90 14.14 -0.43
N VAL A 278 -26.89 14.98 -0.79
CA VAL A 278 -26.78 16.45 -0.74
C VAL A 278 -26.56 16.95 0.69
N SER A 279 -27.34 16.43 1.64
CA SER A 279 -27.25 16.80 3.05
C SER A 279 -25.89 16.47 3.65
N PHE A 280 -25.36 15.27 3.37
CA PHE A 280 -24.06 14.82 3.88
C PHE A 280 -22.91 15.66 3.34
N ARG A 281 -22.88 15.89 2.02
CA ARG A 281 -21.85 16.72 1.39
C ARG A 281 -21.87 18.15 1.91
N SER A 282 -23.06 18.73 2.07
CA SER A 282 -23.21 20.07 2.64
C SER A 282 -22.70 20.11 4.08
N TRP A 283 -22.99 19.08 4.88
CA TRP A 283 -22.43 18.94 6.22
C TRP A 283 -20.89 18.88 6.19
N TRP A 284 -20.31 18.05 5.33
CA TRP A 284 -18.84 17.92 5.22
C TRP A 284 -18.18 19.24 4.78
N LEU A 285 -18.74 19.95 3.80
CA LEU A 285 -18.24 21.27 3.37
C LEU A 285 -18.32 22.30 4.51
N GLU A 286 -19.37 22.27 5.31
CA GLU A 286 -19.47 23.13 6.50
C GLU A 286 -18.44 22.75 7.58
N VAL A 287 -18.08 21.48 7.73
CA VAL A 287 -16.94 21.07 8.58
C VAL A 287 -15.65 21.74 8.09
N VAL A 288 -15.34 21.61 6.79
CA VAL A 288 -14.14 22.21 6.19
C VAL A 288 -14.10 23.73 6.40
N LYS A 289 -15.19 24.44 6.11
CA LYS A 289 -15.28 25.91 6.33
C LYS A 289 -15.15 26.29 7.80
N THR A 290 -15.66 25.46 8.71
CA THR A 290 -15.53 25.69 10.15
C THR A 290 -14.06 25.60 10.57
N TYR A 291 -13.35 24.58 10.07
CA TYR A 291 -11.91 24.42 10.31
C TYR A 291 -11.06 25.52 9.68
N GLU A 292 -11.42 25.99 8.49
CA GLU A 292 -10.78 27.14 7.85
C GLU A 292 -10.86 28.41 8.73
N LYS A 293 -12.01 28.67 9.36
CA LYS A 293 -12.18 29.79 10.30
C LYS A 293 -11.39 29.62 11.60
N MET A 294 -11.09 28.38 11.97
CA MET A 294 -10.28 28.04 13.15
C MET A 294 -8.79 27.91 12.83
N ASP A 295 -8.35 28.27 11.62
CA ASP A 295 -6.94 28.19 11.25
C ASP A 295 -6.04 28.93 12.25
N GLY A 296 -4.91 28.29 12.58
CA GLY A 296 -4.00 28.75 13.64
C GLY A 296 -4.51 28.59 15.08
N GLN A 297 -5.71 28.04 15.30
CA GLN A 297 -6.27 27.72 16.63
C GLN A 297 -6.38 26.22 16.92
N VAL A 298 -6.32 25.39 15.87
CA VAL A 298 -6.36 23.92 15.91
C VAL A 298 -5.18 23.34 15.13
N ARG A 299 -4.77 22.09 15.42
CA ARG A 299 -3.65 21.46 14.71
C ARG A 299 -4.02 20.97 13.32
N THR A 300 -5.29 20.60 13.15
CA THR A 300 -5.77 20.03 11.89
C THR A 300 -5.84 21.08 10.79
N TYR A 301 -5.15 20.80 9.68
CA TYR A 301 -5.23 21.61 8.47
C TYR A 301 -6.41 21.19 7.59
N ILE A 302 -6.98 22.13 6.83
CA ILE A 302 -8.09 21.84 5.90
C ILE A 302 -7.73 20.79 4.83
N SER A 303 -6.45 20.70 4.46
CA SER A 303 -5.94 19.71 3.51
C SER A 303 -6.04 18.29 4.05
N GLU A 304 -5.98 18.09 5.38
CA GLU A 304 -6.14 16.76 5.98
C GLU A 304 -7.55 16.21 5.73
N PHE A 305 -8.60 17.02 5.83
CA PHE A 305 -9.98 16.57 5.52
C PHE A 305 -10.15 16.15 4.07
N ALA A 306 -9.53 16.88 3.14
CA ALA A 306 -9.58 16.53 1.72
C ALA A 306 -8.81 15.23 1.44
N ALA A 307 -7.63 15.06 2.05
CA ALA A 307 -6.86 13.81 1.96
C ALA A 307 -7.63 12.62 2.55
N ASP A 308 -8.25 12.78 3.72
CA ASP A 308 -9.03 11.74 4.38
C ASP A 308 -10.27 11.33 3.58
N LEU A 309 -10.95 12.28 2.93
CA LEU A 309 -12.03 11.97 2.00
C LEU A 309 -11.53 11.15 0.80
N GLY A 310 -10.40 11.52 0.20
CA GLY A 310 -9.76 10.72 -0.85
C GLY A 310 -9.43 9.30 -0.40
N ASN A 311 -8.87 9.14 0.80
CA ASN A 311 -8.59 7.84 1.40
C ASN A 311 -9.87 7.03 1.67
N ALA A 312 -10.93 7.68 2.14
CA ALA A 312 -12.22 7.04 2.37
C ALA A 312 -12.87 6.56 1.06
N ILE A 313 -12.76 7.34 0.00
CA ILE A 313 -13.23 6.93 -1.33
C ILE A 313 -12.46 5.72 -1.83
N ASN A 314 -11.11 5.74 -1.77
CA ASN A 314 -10.28 4.60 -2.18
C ASN A 314 -10.61 3.33 -1.38
N HIS A 315 -10.71 3.45 -0.06
CA HIS A 315 -11.09 2.34 0.79
C HIS A 315 -12.48 1.79 0.42
N THR A 316 -13.45 2.67 0.18
CA THR A 316 -14.81 2.28 -0.22
C THR A 316 -14.81 1.53 -1.56
N ILE A 317 -14.11 2.03 -2.57
CA ILE A 317 -13.99 1.37 -3.89
C ILE A 317 -13.33 -0.02 -3.76
N ARG A 318 -12.28 -0.14 -2.91
CA ARG A 318 -11.63 -1.41 -2.65
C ARG A 318 -12.57 -2.41 -1.98
N CYS A 319 -13.36 -1.98 -0.99
CA CYS A 319 -14.37 -2.82 -0.36
C CYS A 319 -15.46 -3.25 -1.37
N MET A 320 -15.94 -2.35 -2.22
CA MET A 320 -16.89 -2.67 -3.30
C MET A 320 -16.33 -3.78 -4.21
N ALA A 321 -15.08 -3.64 -4.66
CA ALA A 321 -14.42 -4.64 -5.52
C ALA A 321 -14.22 -6.02 -4.84
N THR A 322 -14.26 -6.09 -3.51
CA THR A 322 -14.20 -7.37 -2.77
C THR A 322 -15.55 -8.02 -2.49
N GLU A 323 -16.67 -7.32 -2.69
CA GLU A 323 -18.01 -7.87 -2.54
C GLU A 323 -18.55 -8.42 -3.86
N ASP A 324 -18.33 -7.70 -4.95
CA ASP A 324 -18.77 -8.08 -6.29
C ASP A 324 -17.73 -7.65 -7.33
N VAL A 325 -17.45 -8.55 -8.29
CA VAL A 325 -16.52 -8.29 -9.40
C VAL A 325 -16.99 -7.13 -10.28
N ASP A 326 -18.30 -6.91 -10.35
CA ASP A 326 -18.90 -5.87 -11.18
C ASP A 326 -19.23 -4.60 -10.37
N ALA A 327 -19.19 -4.62 -9.02
CA ALA A 327 -19.47 -3.43 -8.21
C ALA A 327 -18.47 -2.28 -8.45
N SER A 328 -17.30 -2.56 -9.02
CA SER A 328 -16.36 -1.52 -9.45
C SER A 328 -16.86 -0.70 -10.65
N GLU A 329 -17.86 -1.17 -11.41
CA GLU A 329 -18.49 -0.42 -12.50
C GLU A 329 -19.33 0.76 -11.98
N ASP A 330 -19.84 0.66 -10.75
CA ASP A 330 -20.61 1.72 -10.09
C ASP A 330 -19.70 2.77 -9.40
N ALA A 331 -18.40 2.50 -9.30
CA ALA A 331 -17.44 3.44 -8.75
C ALA A 331 -17.15 4.58 -9.74
N PRO A 332 -16.84 5.79 -9.25
CA PRO A 332 -16.42 6.90 -10.09
C PRO A 332 -15.30 6.52 -11.08
N PHE A 333 -15.60 6.57 -12.38
CA PHE A 333 -14.68 6.14 -13.44
C PHE A 333 -13.31 6.81 -13.36
N SER A 334 -13.27 8.09 -12.97
CA SER A 334 -12.03 8.85 -12.79
C SER A 334 -11.14 8.24 -11.70
N TYR A 335 -11.71 7.70 -10.63
CA TYR A 335 -10.98 7.05 -9.54
C TYR A 335 -10.52 5.66 -9.93
N VAL A 336 -11.39 4.83 -10.51
CA VAL A 336 -11.01 3.48 -10.97
C VAL A 336 -9.87 3.58 -12.00
N THR A 337 -9.99 4.51 -12.95
CA THR A 337 -8.93 4.77 -13.92
C THR A 337 -7.65 5.25 -13.25
N ASN A 338 -7.74 6.10 -12.23
CA ASN A 338 -6.58 6.59 -11.51
C ASN A 338 -5.88 5.49 -10.69
N LEU A 339 -6.63 4.65 -9.99
CA LEU A 339 -6.13 3.48 -9.28
C LEU A 339 -5.47 2.51 -10.27
N ALA A 340 -6.08 2.22 -11.41
CA ALA A 340 -5.42 1.42 -12.44
C ALA A 340 -4.08 2.04 -12.88
N ARG A 341 -4.05 3.35 -13.13
CA ARG A 341 -2.81 4.07 -13.52
C ARG A 341 -1.71 4.00 -12.47
N GLN A 342 -2.03 4.14 -11.19
CA GLN A 342 -1.03 4.05 -10.13
C GLN A 342 -0.46 2.61 -9.99
N ASN A 343 -1.18 1.59 -10.49
CA ASN A 343 -0.66 0.22 -10.62
C ASN A 343 0.28 -0.01 -11.83
N HIS A 344 0.54 1.00 -12.65
CA HIS A 344 1.49 0.90 -13.75
C HIS A 344 2.86 1.45 -13.34
N TRP A 345 3.90 0.93 -14.00
CA TRP A 345 5.27 1.42 -13.81
C TRP A 345 5.36 2.90 -14.20
N LYS A 346 6.10 3.68 -13.40
CA LYS A 346 6.33 5.10 -13.65
C LYS A 346 7.66 5.25 -14.40
N THR A 347 7.68 6.03 -15.48
CA THR A 347 8.94 6.34 -16.17
C THR A 347 9.85 7.17 -15.27
N PRO A 348 11.18 7.05 -15.41
CA PRO A 348 12.12 7.88 -14.68
C PRO A 348 11.91 9.35 -15.04
N THR A 349 12.10 10.24 -14.07
CA THR A 349 12.17 11.67 -14.39
C THR A 349 13.49 11.92 -15.11
N VAL A 350 13.42 12.60 -16.26
CA VAL A 350 14.60 13.06 -17.00
C VAL A 350 15.01 14.41 -16.42
N ASP A 351 16.05 14.42 -15.59
CA ASP A 351 16.64 15.68 -15.13
C ASP A 351 17.64 16.18 -16.17
N ASP A 352 17.26 17.27 -16.86
CA ASP A 352 18.07 18.04 -17.83
C ASP A 352 18.80 17.21 -18.90
N GLY A 353 18.26 16.02 -19.24
CA GLY A 353 18.84 15.11 -20.24
C GLY A 353 20.18 14.49 -19.84
N ARG A 354 20.59 14.61 -18.55
CA ARG A 354 21.87 14.11 -18.04
C ARG A 354 21.73 12.90 -17.13
N ARG A 355 20.57 12.69 -16.52
CA ARG A 355 20.29 11.56 -15.62
C ARG A 355 18.89 11.03 -15.86
N ARG A 356 18.74 9.71 -15.80
CA ARG A 356 17.44 9.04 -15.72
C ARG A 356 17.34 8.38 -14.36
N HIS A 357 16.62 9.03 -13.44
CA HIS A 357 16.39 8.53 -12.10
C HIS A 357 14.96 7.99 -11.99
N PHE A 358 14.83 6.75 -11.51
CA PHE A 358 13.53 6.16 -11.22
C PHE A 358 13.11 6.61 -9.81
N ARG A 359 12.18 7.56 -9.74
CA ARG A 359 11.62 8.06 -8.46
C ARG A 359 10.89 6.99 -7.64
N THR A 360 10.56 5.86 -8.28
CA THR A 360 9.87 4.75 -7.64
C THR A 360 10.47 3.46 -8.17
N ALA A 361 10.71 2.51 -7.26
CA ALA A 361 11.09 1.16 -7.59
C ALA A 361 9.92 0.39 -8.24
N LEU A 362 10.25 -0.74 -8.85
CA LEU A 362 9.27 -1.68 -9.38
C LEU A 362 9.01 -2.77 -8.34
N HIS A 363 7.85 -3.42 -8.40
CA HIS A 363 7.69 -4.70 -7.74
C HIS A 363 8.42 -5.77 -8.54
N GLN A 364 9.34 -6.50 -7.92
CA GLN A 364 10.17 -7.47 -8.62
C GLN A 364 10.62 -8.64 -7.75
N MET A 365 11.06 -9.71 -8.40
CA MET A 365 11.82 -10.81 -7.80
C MET A 365 13.10 -11.02 -8.61
N LEU A 366 14.18 -11.44 -7.96
CA LEU A 366 15.50 -11.63 -8.56
C LEU A 366 16.04 -10.32 -9.17
N GLY A 367 17.16 -10.38 -9.88
CA GLY A 367 17.83 -9.17 -10.37
C GLY A 367 18.68 -8.48 -9.30
N TYR A 368 18.99 -7.21 -9.54
CA TYR A 368 19.78 -6.37 -8.65
C TYR A 368 18.95 -5.68 -7.58
N GLY A 369 17.68 -5.39 -7.86
CA GLY A 369 16.90 -4.55 -6.97
C GLY A 369 17.02 -3.07 -7.33
N SER A 370 16.16 -2.25 -6.73
CA SER A 370 16.33 -0.81 -6.68
C SER A 370 15.81 -0.28 -5.34
N GLY A 371 16.43 0.79 -4.85
CA GLY A 371 16.06 1.43 -3.60
C GLY A 371 16.54 2.89 -3.57
N PRO A 372 15.94 3.73 -2.71
CA PRO A 372 16.35 5.11 -2.52
C PRO A 372 17.70 5.25 -1.81
N GLN A 373 18.16 4.20 -1.11
CA GLN A 373 19.39 4.21 -0.30
C GLN A 373 20.29 3.02 -0.70
N ASP A 374 21.05 2.46 0.24
CA ASP A 374 22.18 1.58 -0.07
C ASP A 374 21.88 0.07 0.10
N ALA A 375 20.64 -0.35 0.40
CA ALA A 375 20.31 -1.76 0.65
C ALA A 375 20.65 -2.67 -0.53
N THR A 376 20.46 -2.21 -1.77
CA THR A 376 20.82 -3.00 -2.96
C THR A 376 22.33 -3.14 -3.13
N GLU A 377 23.12 -2.17 -2.64
CA GLU A 377 24.58 -2.26 -2.62
C GLU A 377 25.05 -3.19 -1.49
N GLU A 378 24.43 -3.11 -0.30
CA GLU A 378 24.72 -3.98 0.85
C GLU A 378 24.37 -5.45 0.59
N HIS A 379 23.31 -5.71 -0.17
CA HIS A 379 22.82 -7.04 -0.52
C HIS A 379 23.16 -7.47 -1.95
N LEU A 380 24.17 -6.86 -2.58
CA LEU A 380 24.55 -7.14 -3.97
C LEU A 380 24.90 -8.62 -4.23
N GLU A 381 25.44 -9.31 -3.23
CA GLU A 381 25.79 -10.73 -3.30
C GLU A 381 24.63 -11.67 -2.95
N ASP A 382 23.58 -11.16 -2.31
CA ASP A 382 22.40 -11.93 -1.94
C ASP A 382 21.45 -12.15 -3.13
N MET A 383 20.36 -12.86 -2.89
CA MET A 383 19.27 -13.02 -3.84
C MET A 383 18.05 -12.23 -3.39
N LEU A 384 17.55 -11.35 -4.27
CA LEU A 384 16.28 -10.66 -4.06
C LEU A 384 15.11 -11.65 -4.21
N LEU A 385 14.45 -12.00 -3.11
CA LEU A 385 13.25 -12.84 -3.15
C LEU A 385 12.03 -12.06 -3.59
N LEU A 386 11.87 -10.83 -3.09
CA LEU A 386 10.74 -9.96 -3.41
C LEU A 386 11.09 -8.50 -3.07
N GLN A 387 10.75 -7.58 -3.96
CA GLN A 387 10.79 -6.14 -3.75
C GLN A 387 9.40 -5.57 -3.95
N ILE A 388 8.98 -4.68 -3.06
CA ILE A 388 7.67 -4.02 -3.08
C ILE A 388 7.89 -2.52 -2.87
N GLN A 389 7.63 -1.74 -3.92
CA GLN A 389 7.48 -0.30 -3.84
C GLN A 389 6.22 0.07 -3.04
N GLY A 390 6.32 1.07 -2.18
CA GLY A 390 5.17 1.60 -1.46
C GLY A 390 4.29 2.44 -2.36
N ASP A 391 3.00 2.40 -2.09
CA ASP A 391 2.01 3.11 -2.88
C ASP A 391 0.74 3.42 -2.07
N LEU A 392 0.42 4.71 -2.02
CA LEU A 392 -0.68 5.31 -1.27
C LEU A 392 -2.05 4.71 -1.59
N ALA A 393 -2.24 4.21 -2.80
CA ALA A 393 -3.53 3.72 -3.23
C ALA A 393 -3.78 2.24 -2.92
N PHE A 394 -2.75 1.47 -2.54
CA PHE A 394 -2.84 0.00 -2.57
C PHE A 394 -2.44 -0.69 -1.29
N PHE A 395 -1.35 -0.28 -0.66
CA PHE A 395 -0.88 -0.92 0.55
C PHE A 395 -1.09 0.03 1.71
N ASP A 396 -2.09 -0.25 2.53
CA ASP A 396 -2.35 0.53 3.73
C ASP A 396 -1.16 0.40 4.70
N TRP A 397 -0.49 -0.76 4.69
CA TRP A 397 0.75 -1.00 5.45
C TRP A 397 2.02 -0.47 4.80
N HIS A 398 2.00 -0.06 3.51
CA HIS A 398 3.18 0.42 2.79
C HIS A 398 2.78 1.52 1.80
N SER A 399 2.29 2.62 2.37
CA SER A 399 1.75 3.74 1.62
C SER A 399 2.82 4.77 1.22
N ASN A 400 4.08 4.61 1.64
CA ASN A 400 5.15 5.53 1.26
C ASN A 400 5.54 5.36 -0.20
N VAL A 401 5.15 6.30 -1.07
CA VAL A 401 5.57 6.29 -2.47
C VAL A 401 7.07 6.48 -2.69
N GLY A 402 7.82 6.93 -1.67
CA GLY A 402 9.29 6.95 -1.69
C GLY A 402 9.92 5.75 -0.98
N GLY A 403 9.11 4.82 -0.45
CA GLY A 403 9.58 3.68 0.33
C GLY A 403 9.69 2.39 -0.48
N VAL A 404 10.67 1.55 -0.18
CA VAL A 404 10.84 0.23 -0.81
C VAL A 404 11.11 -0.82 0.26
N LEU A 405 10.32 -1.91 0.23
CA LEU A 405 10.51 -3.09 1.06
C LEU A 405 11.16 -4.17 0.21
N HIS A 406 12.28 -4.73 0.67
CA HIS A 406 12.94 -5.86 0.04
C HIS A 406 12.99 -7.06 0.99
N PHE A 407 12.98 -8.25 0.41
CA PHE A 407 13.28 -9.51 1.07
C PHE A 407 14.49 -10.14 0.38
N TRP A 408 15.56 -10.35 1.13
CA TRP A 408 16.82 -10.91 0.65
C TRP A 408 17.05 -12.28 1.25
N ILE A 409 17.84 -13.11 0.56
CA ILE A 409 18.35 -14.37 1.11
C ILE A 409 19.76 -14.65 0.57
N ASP A 410 20.63 -15.12 1.45
CA ASP A 410 21.94 -15.65 1.07
C ASP A 410 21.80 -16.81 0.06
N ARG A 411 22.70 -16.88 -0.91
CA ARG A 411 22.65 -17.87 -2.00
C ARG A 411 22.80 -19.30 -1.49
N ASP A 412 23.65 -19.51 -0.49
CA ASP A 412 23.87 -20.82 0.12
C ASP A 412 22.66 -21.28 0.93
N ALA A 413 22.02 -20.37 1.66
CA ALA A 413 20.74 -20.62 2.33
C ALA A 413 19.63 -20.97 1.33
N LEU A 414 19.52 -20.24 0.22
CA LEU A 414 18.57 -20.53 -0.85
C LEU A 414 18.82 -21.91 -1.48
N ALA A 415 20.08 -22.26 -1.75
CA ALA A 415 20.45 -23.58 -2.28
C ALA A 415 20.02 -24.72 -1.33
N ARG A 416 20.10 -24.50 -0.01
CA ARG A 416 19.60 -25.41 1.03
C ARG A 416 18.09 -25.30 1.29
N ARG A 417 17.41 -24.33 0.66
CA ARG A 417 15.99 -23.97 0.89
C ARG A 417 15.69 -23.58 2.34
N ASP A 418 16.67 -22.98 3.01
CA ASP A 418 16.54 -22.47 4.38
C ASP A 418 16.03 -21.03 4.37
N PHE A 419 14.73 -20.87 4.06
CA PHE A 419 14.08 -19.55 4.01
C PHE A 419 13.96 -18.86 5.37
N SER A 420 14.28 -19.56 6.47
CA SER A 420 14.39 -18.94 7.80
C SER A 420 15.52 -17.90 7.90
N LYS A 421 16.46 -17.92 6.94
CA LYS A 421 17.56 -16.98 6.81
C LYS A 421 17.24 -15.74 5.99
N ALA A 422 16.02 -15.63 5.47
CA ALA A 422 15.62 -14.42 4.76
C ALA A 422 15.59 -13.22 5.71
N VAL A 423 16.02 -12.07 5.20
CA VAL A 423 16.02 -10.79 5.90
C VAL A 423 15.24 -9.76 5.09
N ALA A 424 14.75 -8.71 5.73
CA ALA A 424 14.07 -7.62 5.05
C ALA A 424 14.80 -6.29 5.28
N THR A 425 14.73 -5.42 4.29
CA THR A 425 15.15 -4.02 4.38
C THR A 425 13.98 -3.13 4.00
N TYR A 426 13.81 -2.02 4.71
CA TYR A 426 12.89 -0.96 4.33
C TYR A 426 13.68 0.34 4.23
N GLU A 427 13.62 0.97 3.05
CA GLU A 427 14.32 2.24 2.77
C GLU A 427 13.32 3.27 2.27
N CYS A 428 13.49 4.54 2.65
CA CYS A 428 12.68 5.64 2.15
C CYS A 428 13.51 6.92 1.97
N ASP A 429 13.12 7.73 0.99
CA ASP A 429 13.69 9.07 0.71
C ASP A 429 13.38 10.14 1.78
#